data_AF-F3GCX5-F1
#
_entry.id   AF-F3GCX5-F1
#
_cell.length_a   1.000
_cell.length_b   1.000
_cell.length_c   1.000
_cell.angle_alpha   90.00
_cell.angle_beta   90.00
_cell.angle_gamma   90.00
#
_symmetry.space_group_name_H-M   'P 1'
#
loop_
_entity.id
_entity.type
_entity.pdbx_description
1 polymer ?
#
loop_
_entity_poly.entity_id
_entity_poly.type
_entity_poly.pdbx_seq_one_letter_code
_entity_poly.pdbx_strand_id
1 'polypeptide(L)' 'RKARPDLKADYVGLPCIDRYIFGFGMDYKGYWRNAAGIYAVKGM' A
#
# COMPACT_ATOMS: atom_id res chain seq x y z
N ARG A 1 12.55 2.17 9.10
CA ARG A 1 11.76 2.05 10.34
C ARG A 1 10.78 0.89 10.13
N LYS A 2 10.85 -0.18 10.94
CA LYS A 2 9.96 -1.36 10.78
C LYS A 2 8.59 -1.08 11.40
N ALA A 3 7.54 -1.71 10.88
CA ALA A 3 6.22 -1.69 11.49
C ALA A 3 6.28 -2.34 12.89
N ARG A 4 5.62 -1.73 13.87
CA ARG A 4 5.46 -2.31 15.20
C ARG A 4 4.27 -3.28 15.18
N PRO A 5 4.36 -4.47 15.78
CA PRO A 5 3.28 -5.46 15.76
C PRO A 5 1.99 -4.97 16.46
N ASP A 6 2.12 -4.04 17.38
CA ASP A 6 1.03 -3.36 18.11
C ASP A 6 0.52 -2.08 17.42
N LEU A 7 1.04 -1.74 16.24
CA LEU A 7 0.63 -0.55 15.51
C LEU A 7 -0.74 -0.77 14.86
N LYS A 8 -1.78 -0.26 15.52
CA LYS A 8 -3.13 -0.19 14.98
C LYS A 8 -3.48 1.26 14.66
N ALA A 9 -4.05 1.49 13.48
CA ALA A 9 -4.59 2.80 13.12
C ALA A 9 -5.96 2.99 13.78
N ASP A 10 -6.23 4.20 14.28
CA ASP A 10 -7.55 4.57 14.82
C ASP A 10 -8.61 4.66 13.72
N TYR A 11 -8.20 5.05 12.52
CA TYR A 11 -9.06 5.19 11.34
C TYR A 11 -8.49 4.37 10.18
N VAL A 12 -9.29 3.46 9.63
CA VAL A 12 -8.91 2.59 8.51
C VAL A 12 -9.87 2.84 7.35
N GLY A 13 -9.34 3.38 6.24
CA GLY A 13 -10.15 3.65 5.04
C GLY A 13 -10.47 2.39 4.23
N LEU A 14 -9.50 1.48 4.07
CA LEU A 14 -9.67 0.24 3.31
C LEU A 14 -8.74 -0.85 3.89
N PRO A 15 -9.26 -2.03 4.28
CA PRO A 15 -8.42 -3.17 4.60
C PRO A 15 -7.85 -3.77 3.31
N CYS A 16 -6.55 -4.03 3.32
CA CYS A 16 -5.82 -4.64 2.21
C CYS A 16 -5.25 -6.00 2.63
N ILE A 17 -5.13 -6.92 1.67
CA ILE A 17 -4.42 -8.18 1.85
C ILE A 17 -2.90 -7.96 1.86
N ASP A 18 -2.15 -8.91 2.41
CA ASP A 18 -0.68 -8.87 2.46
C ASP A 18 -0.07 -9.04 1.06
N ARG A 19 -0.05 -7.94 0.31
CA ARG A 19 0.53 -7.82 -1.03
C ARG A 19 1.21 -6.47 -1.17
N TYR A 20 2.15 -6.42 -2.09
CA TYR A 20 2.74 -5.15 -2.48
C TYR A 20 1.73 -4.35 -3.32
N ILE A 21 1.30 -3.22 -2.78
CA ILE A 21 0.29 -2.34 -3.35
C ILE A 21 0.92 -0.99 -3.69
N PHE A 22 0.52 -0.40 -4.81
CA PHE A 22 0.99 0.91 -5.29
C PHE A 22 -0.17 1.73 -5.88
N GLY A 23 0.08 3.00 -6.19
CA GLY A 23 -0.94 3.93 -6.71
C GLY A 23 -1.49 4.87 -5.65
N PHE A 24 -2.24 5.90 -6.09
CA PHE A 24 -2.77 6.95 -5.20
C PHE A 24 -1.73 7.57 -4.23
N GLY A 25 -0.55 7.89 -4.76
CA GLY A 25 0.58 8.41 -4.00
C GLY A 25 1.57 7.35 -3.48
N MET A 26 1.18 6.06 -3.43
CA MET A 26 2.08 4.95 -3.12
C MET A 26 2.94 4.60 -4.33
N ASP A 27 4.24 4.37 -4.12
CA ASP A 27 5.17 4.07 -5.20
C ASP A 27 5.39 2.58 -5.41
N TYR A 28 5.78 2.23 -6.64
CA TYR A 28 6.42 0.98 -6.97
C TYR A 28 7.77 1.28 -7.63
N LYS A 29 8.88 1.03 -6.90
CA LYS A 29 10.25 1.32 -7.38
C LYS A 29 10.41 2.75 -7.91
N GLY A 30 9.72 3.72 -7.29
CA GLY A 30 9.72 5.13 -7.71
C GLY A 30 8.70 5.51 -8.81
N TYR A 31 7.96 4.55 -9.36
CA TYR A 31 6.94 4.77 -10.40
C TYR A 31 5.51 4.68 -9.84
N TRP A 32 4.54 5.12 -10.66
CA TRP A 32 3.09 4.93 -10.46
C TRP A 32 2.44 5.62 -9.24
N ARG A 33 3.09 6.64 -8.67
CA ARG A 33 2.46 7.51 -7.66
C ARG A 33 1.20 8.23 -8.18
N ASN A 34 1.14 8.50 -9.48
CA ASN A 34 0.04 9.19 -10.14
C ASN A 34 -1.08 8.26 -10.66
N ALA A 35 -1.04 6.96 -10.33
CA ALA A 35 -2.07 6.04 -10.77
C ALA A 35 -3.42 6.38 -10.11
N ALA A 36 -4.49 6.44 -10.89
CA ALA A 36 -5.84 6.83 -10.46
C ALA A 36 -6.55 5.79 -9.57
N GLY A 37 -5.84 4.76 -9.12
CA GLY A 37 -6.36 3.67 -8.32
C GLY A 37 -5.26 2.97 -7.54
N ILE A 38 -5.69 2.05 -6.68
CA ILE A 38 -4.82 1.21 -5.87
C ILE A 38 -4.65 -0.12 -6.61
N TYR A 39 -3.41 -0.46 -6.96
CA TYR A 39 -3.07 -1.66 -7.74
C TYR A 39 -2.12 -2.55 -6.98
N ALA A 40 -2.20 -3.86 -7.20
CA ALA A 40 -1.29 -4.84 -6.62
C ALA A 40 -0.36 -5.43 -7.69
N VAL A 41 0.88 -5.70 -7.33
CA VAL A 41 1.83 -6.40 -8.21
C VAL A 41 1.33 -7.83 -8.43
N LYS A 42 1.26 -8.27 -9.69
CA LYS A 42 0.88 -9.63 -10.04
C LYS A 42 2.07 -10.58 -9.82
N GLY A 43 1.89 -11.61 -9.00
CA GLY A 43 2.85 -12.70 -8.83
C GLY A 43 3.90 -12.50 -7.73
N MET A 44 3.55 -11.76 -6.68
CA MET A 44 4.38 -11.57 -5.48
C MET A 44 3.73 -12.25 -4.28
#